data_AF-A0A3L9ZGD4-F1
#
_entry.id   AF-A0A3L9ZGD4-F1
#
_cell.length_a   1.000
_cell.length_b   1.000
_cell.length_c   1.000
_cell.angle_alpha   90.00
_cell.angle_beta   90.00
_cell.angle_gamma   90.00
#
_symmetry.space_group_name_H-M   'P 1'
#
loop_
_entity.id
_entity.type
_entity.pdbx_description
1 polymer ?
#
loop_
_entity_poly.entity_id
_entity_poly.type
_entity_poly.pdbx_seq_one_letter_code
_entity_poly.pdbx_strand_id
1 'polypeptide(L)'
;MKIKTKLNLGVGLLFLMIIILSLISAYSVFLIKIDTQNILKANYNTLEYSRNMLLSLEKISTDKNIDFSVFEKNLKSQMKNATEIGEKNANINLEKKFITLKNDFSNESVKNQIRQDIFEIMKLNMNAIKQKSDVATHTAETANLWIAITGTLCFLIAF
;
A
#
# COMPACT_ATOMS: atom_id res chain seq x y z
N MET A 1 32.17 -36.11 -30.78
CA MET A 1 30.86 -35.61 -31.30
C MET A 1 31.12 -34.73 -32.51
N LYS A 2 30.26 -34.78 -33.54
CA LYS A 2 30.36 -33.89 -34.72
C LYS A 2 30.14 -32.44 -34.28
N ILE A 3 30.86 -31.49 -34.88
CA ILE A 3 30.77 -30.05 -34.57
C ILE A 3 29.32 -29.54 -34.59
N LYS A 4 28.51 -30.01 -35.56
CA LYS A 4 27.08 -29.70 -35.66
C LYS A 4 26.27 -30.09 -34.41
N THR A 5 26.58 -31.22 -33.78
CA THR A 5 25.87 -31.69 -32.58
C THR A 5 26.24 -30.85 -31.36
N LYS A 6 27.51 -30.44 -31.24
CA LYS A 6 27.98 -29.53 -30.18
C LYS A 6 27.32 -28.15 -30.30
N LEU A 7 27.22 -27.64 -31.53
CA LEU A 7 26.60 -26.34 -31.82
C LEU A 7 25.10 -26.35 -31.48
N ASN A 8 24.36 -27.37 -31.93
CA ASN A 8 22.92 -27.47 -31.63
C ASN A 8 22.63 -27.62 -30.12
N LEU A 9 23.47 -28.33 -29.37
CA LEU A 9 23.32 -28.45 -27.91
C LEU A 9 23.54 -27.10 -27.21
N GLY A 10 24.56 -26.34 -27.61
CA GLY A 10 24.81 -25.00 -27.05
C GLY A 10 23.68 -24.02 -27.35
N VAL A 11 23.20 -23.98 -28.59
CA VAL A 11 22.07 -23.13 -29.00
C VAL A 11 20.77 -23.54 -28.27
N GLY A 12 20.51 -24.84 -28.14
CA GLY A 12 19.34 -25.34 -27.42
C GLY A 12 19.38 -25.01 -25.92
N LEU A 13 20.56 -25.11 -25.30
CA LEU A 13 20.76 -24.70 -23.90
C LEU A 13 20.50 -23.20 -23.73
N LEU A 14 21.03 -22.36 -24.61
CA LEU A 14 20.81 -20.91 -24.59
C LEU A 14 19.33 -20.53 -24.70
N PHE A 15 18.61 -21.18 -25.61
CA PHE A 15 17.19 -20.97 -25.78
C PHE A 15 16.40 -21.33 -24.53
N LEU A 16 16.73 -22.45 -23.87
CA LEU A 16 16.14 -22.86 -22.61
C LEU A 16 16.41 -21.82 -21.50
N MET A 17 17.64 -21.30 -21.41
CA MET A 17 18.01 -20.29 -20.42
C MET A 17 17.23 -18.99 -20.63
N ILE A 18 17.02 -18.54 -21.87
CA ILE A 18 16.19 -17.36 -22.19
C ILE A 18 14.74 -17.55 -21.73
N ILE A 19 14.17 -18.73 -21.96
CA ILE A 19 12.80 -19.05 -21.49
C ILE A 19 12.73 -18.98 -19.97
N ILE A 20 13.68 -19.60 -19.26
CA ILE A 20 13.73 -19.59 -17.78
C ILE A 20 13.85 -18.15 -17.27
N LEU A 21 14.76 -17.35 -17.84
CA LEU A 21 14.92 -15.94 -17.45
C LEU A 21 13.63 -15.13 -17.66
N SER A 22 12.94 -15.38 -18.77
CA SER A 22 11.69 -14.71 -19.13
C SER A 22 10.56 -15.06 -18.15
N LEU A 23 10.46 -16.33 -17.76
CA LEU A 23 9.50 -16.80 -16.76
C LEU A 23 9.78 -16.21 -15.37
N ILE A 24 11.04 -16.19 -14.93
CA ILE A 24 11.46 -15.60 -13.66
C ILE A 24 11.15 -14.10 -13.64
N SER A 25 11.47 -13.39 -14.72
CA SER A 25 11.18 -11.95 -14.85
C SER A 25 9.67 -11.67 -14.79
N ALA A 26 8.87 -12.40 -15.58
CA ALA A 26 7.41 -12.24 -15.58
C ALA A 26 6.79 -12.53 -14.20
N TYR A 27 7.25 -13.58 -13.52
CA TYR A 27 6.78 -13.94 -12.18
C TYR A 27 7.16 -12.88 -11.14
N SER A 28 8.38 -12.34 -11.21
CA SER A 28 8.86 -11.28 -10.30
C SER A 28 8.03 -10.00 -10.47
N VAL A 29 7.75 -9.60 -11.71
CA VAL A 29 6.87 -8.45 -12.01
C VAL A 29 5.45 -8.67 -11.49
N PHE A 30 4.93 -9.90 -11.61
CA PHE A 30 3.61 -10.26 -11.09
C PHE A 30 3.52 -10.17 -9.57
N LEU A 31 4.53 -10.66 -8.84
CA LEU A 31 4.59 -10.56 -7.37
C LEU A 31 4.64 -9.11 -6.91
N ILE A 32 5.53 -8.30 -7.50
CA ILE A 32 5.64 -6.86 -7.20
C ILE A 32 4.29 -6.16 -7.39
N LYS A 33 3.56 -6.49 -8.46
CA LYS A 33 2.23 -5.93 -8.73
C LYS A 33 1.20 -6.28 -7.66
N ILE A 34 1.14 -7.53 -7.20
CA ILE A 34 0.18 -7.98 -6.19
C ILE A 34 0.45 -7.31 -4.84
N ASP A 35 1.71 -7.31 -4.40
CA ASP A 35 2.09 -6.72 -3.13
C ASP A 35 1.79 -5.21 -3.14
N THR A 36 2.06 -4.54 -4.25
CA THR A 36 1.73 -3.12 -4.43
C THR A 36 0.21 -2.88 -4.40
N GLN A 37 -0.60 -3.66 -5.12
CA GLN A 37 -2.05 -3.43 -5.19
C GLN A 37 -2.79 -3.64 -3.86
N ASN A 38 -2.45 -4.67 -3.10
CA ASN A 38 -3.12 -4.98 -1.83
C ASN A 38 -2.74 -3.99 -0.74
N ILE A 39 -1.50 -3.48 -0.75
CA ILE A 39 -1.02 -2.46 0.19
C ILE A 39 -1.61 -1.09 -0.14
N LEU A 40 -1.72 -0.76 -1.44
CA LEU A 40 -2.26 0.52 -1.87
C LEU A 40 -3.75 0.65 -1.54
N LYS A 41 -4.57 -0.37 -1.81
CA LYS A 41 -6.03 -0.17 -1.80
C LYS A 41 -6.57 0.17 -0.40
N ALA A 42 -6.22 -0.61 0.62
CA ALA A 42 -6.75 -0.38 1.96
C ALA A 42 -6.15 0.86 2.61
N ASN A 43 -4.83 1.07 2.50
CA ASN A 43 -4.19 2.19 3.19
C ASN A 43 -4.53 3.54 2.52
N TYR A 44 -4.77 3.56 1.21
CA TYR A 44 -5.32 4.76 0.54
C TYR A 44 -6.79 5.01 0.89
N ASN A 45 -7.61 3.97 1.04
CA ASN A 45 -9.00 4.15 1.51
C ASN A 45 -9.02 4.85 2.87
N THR A 46 -8.12 4.47 3.79
CA THR A 46 -8.00 5.15 5.10
C THR A 46 -7.67 6.64 4.93
N LEU A 47 -6.74 7.00 4.03
CA LEU A 47 -6.43 8.40 3.76
C LEU A 47 -7.62 9.17 3.16
N GLU A 48 -8.39 8.53 2.27
CA GLU A 48 -9.59 9.12 1.67
C GLU A 48 -10.68 9.34 2.71
N TYR A 49 -10.99 8.32 3.54
CA TYR A 49 -11.97 8.43 4.62
C TYR A 49 -11.56 9.50 5.62
N SER A 50 -10.28 9.54 6.00
CA SER A 50 -9.71 10.55 6.89
C SER A 50 -9.87 11.97 6.34
N ARG A 51 -9.52 12.17 5.06
CA ARG A 51 -9.71 13.45 4.38
C ARG A 51 -11.18 13.87 4.36
N ASN A 52 -12.08 12.95 4.03
CA ASN A 52 -13.52 13.25 3.97
C ASN A 52 -14.09 13.58 5.36
N MET A 53 -13.62 12.92 6.42
CA MET A 53 -13.97 13.22 7.81
C MET A 53 -13.48 14.61 8.23
N LEU A 54 -12.25 14.99 7.89
CA LEU A 54 -11.73 16.34 8.18
C LEU A 54 -12.54 17.42 7.45
N LEU A 55 -12.86 17.20 6.16
CA LEU A 55 -13.65 18.15 5.38
C LEU A 55 -15.09 18.30 5.91
N SER A 56 -15.72 17.21 6.36
CA SER A 56 -17.05 17.31 6.96
C SER A 56 -17.01 17.94 8.35
N LEU A 57 -15.94 17.73 9.12
CA LEU A 57 -15.73 18.37 10.42
C LEU A 57 -15.66 19.90 10.31
N GLU A 58 -15.02 20.44 9.26
CA GLU A 58 -14.98 21.89 9.03
C GLU A 58 -16.36 22.46 8.65
N LYS A 59 -17.16 21.71 7.88
CA LYS A 59 -18.52 22.12 7.50
C LYS A 59 -19.47 22.20 8.70
N ILE A 60 -19.36 21.27 9.64
CA ILE A 60 -20.15 21.25 10.89
C ILE A 60 -19.93 22.53 11.71
N SER A 61 -18.77 23.19 11.58
CA SER A 61 -18.47 24.45 12.28
C SER A 61 -19.10 25.69 11.63
N THR A 62 -19.55 25.60 10.38
CA THR A 62 -19.91 26.77 9.56
C THR A 62 -21.41 26.82 9.24
N ASP A 63 -22.08 25.68 9.14
CA ASP A 63 -23.47 25.59 8.69
C ASP A 63 -24.51 25.66 9.82
N LYS A 64 -25.63 26.35 9.56
CA LYS A 64 -26.81 26.37 10.44
C LYS A 64 -27.60 25.05 10.42
N ASN A 65 -27.42 24.24 9.38
CA ASN A 65 -28.01 22.91 9.22
C ASN A 65 -26.90 21.87 9.34
N ILE A 66 -26.66 21.40 10.55
CA ILE A 66 -25.57 20.49 10.85
C ILE A 66 -25.87 19.11 10.25
N ASP A 67 -25.01 18.65 9.34
CA ASP A 67 -25.08 17.31 8.75
C ASP A 67 -23.86 16.46 9.13
N PHE A 68 -24.10 15.43 9.94
CA PHE A 68 -23.10 14.46 10.38
C PHE A 68 -22.98 13.24 9.46
N SER A 69 -23.86 13.08 8.47
CA SER A 69 -23.98 11.86 7.67
C SER A 69 -22.69 11.51 6.92
N VAL A 70 -22.01 12.52 6.37
CA VAL A 70 -20.73 12.33 5.66
C VAL A 70 -19.64 11.85 6.61
N PHE A 71 -19.54 12.46 7.80
CA PHE A 71 -18.56 12.03 8.79
C PHE A 71 -18.84 10.59 9.23
N GLU A 72 -20.09 10.30 9.60
CA GLU A 72 -20.51 8.99 10.12
C GLU A 72 -20.32 7.87 9.08
N LYS A 73 -20.62 8.14 7.80
CA LYS A 73 -20.35 7.21 6.70
C LYS A 73 -18.87 6.89 6.57
N ASN A 74 -18.00 7.91 6.59
CA ASN A 74 -16.56 7.70 6.44
C ASN A 74 -15.96 7.03 7.68
N LEU A 75 -16.39 7.38 8.89
CA LEU A 75 -15.97 6.73 10.13
C LEU A 75 -16.34 5.23 10.11
N LYS A 76 -17.56 4.88 9.70
CA LYS A 76 -17.99 3.48 9.61
C LYS A 76 -17.19 2.69 8.57
N SER A 77 -16.87 3.30 7.43
CA SER A 77 -15.99 2.69 6.43
C SER A 77 -14.57 2.50 6.98
N GLN A 78 -14.05 3.51 7.68
CA GLN A 78 -12.74 3.48 8.31
C GLN A 78 -12.62 2.37 9.38
N MET A 79 -13.63 2.21 10.23
CA MET A 79 -13.66 1.13 11.23
C MET A 79 -13.63 -0.27 10.60
N LYS A 80 -14.26 -0.45 9.43
CA LYS A 80 -14.23 -1.71 8.68
C LYS A 80 -12.94 -1.94 7.89
N ASN A 81 -12.20 -0.86 7.60
CA ASN A 81 -10.98 -0.86 6.81
C ASN A 81 -9.71 -0.87 7.66
N ALA A 82 -9.80 -1.11 8.97
CA ALA A 82 -8.62 -1.12 9.83
C ALA A 82 -7.65 -2.25 9.46
N THR A 83 -6.49 -1.89 8.92
CA THR A 83 -5.45 -2.80 8.43
C THR A 83 -4.17 -2.74 9.24
N GLU A 84 -3.89 -1.62 9.90
CA GLU A 84 -2.59 -1.37 10.55
C GLU A 84 -2.65 -1.52 12.07
N ILE A 85 -1.49 -1.84 12.66
CA ILE A 85 -1.34 -1.98 14.12
C ILE A 85 -1.64 -0.63 14.79
N GLY A 86 -2.50 -0.65 15.81
CA GLY A 86 -2.91 0.56 16.54
C GLY A 86 -4.14 1.27 15.96
N GLU A 87 -4.50 1.00 14.70
CA GLU A 87 -5.60 1.68 14.00
C GLU A 87 -6.96 1.38 14.65
N LYS A 88 -7.19 0.15 15.12
CA LYS A 88 -8.42 -0.22 15.83
C LYS A 88 -8.65 0.63 17.09
N ASN A 89 -7.59 0.86 17.88
CA ASN A 89 -7.70 1.65 19.11
C ASN A 89 -7.93 3.13 18.78
N ALA A 90 -7.23 3.66 17.79
CA ALA A 90 -7.42 5.02 17.31
C ALA A 90 -8.85 5.24 16.76
N ASN A 91 -9.38 4.28 15.99
CA ASN A 91 -10.75 4.31 15.48
C ASN A 91 -11.80 4.32 16.61
N ILE A 92 -11.61 3.51 17.67
CA ILE A 92 -12.53 3.49 18.82
C ILE A 92 -12.50 4.83 19.58
N ASN A 93 -11.32 5.43 19.74
CA ASN A 93 -11.19 6.74 20.39
C ASN A 93 -11.86 7.85 19.56
N LEU A 94 -11.66 7.82 18.25
CA LEU A 94 -12.29 8.73 17.29
C LEU A 94 -13.82 8.61 17.36
N GLU A 95 -14.36 7.39 17.38
CA GLU A 95 -15.80 7.14 17.50
C GLU A 95 -16.38 7.73 18.78
N LYS A 96 -15.73 7.51 19.93
CA LYS A 96 -16.18 8.06 21.22
C LYS A 96 -16.23 9.59 21.18
N LYS A 97 -15.18 10.24 20.67
CA LYS A 97 -15.13 11.71 20.56
C LYS A 97 -16.16 12.24 19.57
N PHE A 98 -16.41 11.51 18.48
CA PHE A 98 -17.46 11.86 17.54
C PHE A 98 -18.85 11.81 18.18
N ILE A 99 -19.14 10.79 19.00
CA ILE A 99 -20.39 10.74 19.78
C ILE A 99 -20.50 11.95 20.72
N THR A 100 -19.40 12.33 21.39
CA THR A 100 -19.35 13.55 22.21
C THR A 100 -19.64 14.81 21.39
N LEU A 101 -19.06 14.93 20.19
CA LEU A 101 -19.29 16.07 19.28
C LEU A 101 -20.75 16.16 18.83
N LYS A 102 -21.45 15.03 18.62
CA LYS A 102 -22.88 15.04 18.27
C LYS A 102 -23.76 15.66 19.37
N ASN A 103 -23.33 15.59 20.63
CA ASN A 103 -24.04 16.18 21.76
C ASN A 103 -23.71 17.67 21.97
N ASP A 104 -22.48 18.08 21.65
CA ASP A 104 -21.98 19.46 21.79
C ASP A 104 -21.14 19.86 20.57
N PHE A 105 -21.81 20.25 19.49
CA PHE A 105 -21.20 20.47 18.18
C PHE A 105 -20.40 21.77 18.05
N SER A 106 -20.54 22.70 19.01
CA SER A 106 -19.76 23.93 19.07
C SER A 106 -18.46 23.75 19.86
N ASN A 107 -18.21 22.56 20.41
CA ASN A 107 -17.04 22.27 21.22
C ASN A 107 -15.75 22.17 20.38
N GLU A 108 -15.04 23.28 20.25
CA GLU A 108 -13.78 23.34 19.49
C GLU A 108 -12.67 22.45 20.07
N SER A 109 -12.68 22.20 21.39
CA SER A 109 -11.72 21.27 22.00
C SER A 109 -11.93 19.84 21.50
N VAL A 110 -13.17 19.37 21.48
CA VAL A 110 -13.51 18.02 20.96
C VAL A 110 -13.18 17.92 19.47
N LYS A 111 -13.47 18.97 18.67
CA LYS A 111 -13.08 19.00 17.25
C LYS A 111 -11.58 18.89 17.05
N ASN A 112 -10.78 19.63 17.82
CA ASN A 112 -9.32 19.53 17.75
C ASN A 112 -8.81 18.13 18.11
N GLN A 113 -9.39 17.49 19.12
CA GLN A 113 -9.04 16.11 19.47
C GLN A 113 -9.43 15.11 18.36
N ILE A 114 -10.56 15.32 17.69
CA ILE A 114 -10.98 14.52 16.52
C ILE A 114 -9.97 14.71 15.37
N ARG A 115 -9.53 15.94 15.08
CA ARG A 115 -8.50 16.21 14.06
C ARG A 115 -7.21 15.45 14.37
N GLN A 116 -6.77 15.47 15.63
CA GLN A 116 -5.57 14.76 16.08
C GLN A 116 -5.69 13.24 15.89
N ASP A 117 -6.82 12.64 16.28
CA ASP A 117 -7.06 11.20 16.10
C ASP A 117 -7.06 10.80 14.62
N ILE A 118 -7.69 11.61 13.76
CA ILE A 118 -7.66 11.38 12.31
C ILE A 118 -6.23 11.45 11.77
N PHE A 119 -5.43 12.43 12.21
CA PHE A 119 -4.02 12.51 11.79
C PHE A 119 -3.17 11.35 12.31
N GLU A 120 -3.47 10.81 13.50
CA GLU A 120 -2.80 9.62 14.02
C GLU A 120 -3.10 8.39 13.15
N ILE A 121 -4.37 8.19 12.79
CA ILE A 121 -4.80 7.12 11.86
C ILE A 121 -4.09 7.26 10.50
N MET A 122 -4.04 8.48 9.95
CA MET A 122 -3.33 8.77 8.71
C MET A 122 -1.83 8.47 8.83
N LYS A 123 -1.20 8.83 9.95
CA LYS A 123 0.22 8.60 10.20
C LYS A 123 0.55 7.10 10.26
N LEU A 124 -0.27 6.30 10.95
CA LEU A 124 -0.10 4.84 10.99
C LEU A 124 -0.13 4.24 9.58
N ASN A 125 -1.13 4.63 8.78
CA ASN A 125 -1.28 4.15 7.40
C ASN A 125 -0.17 4.63 6.47
N MET A 126 0.26 5.90 6.58
CA MET A 126 1.34 6.44 5.76
C MET A 126 2.69 5.81 6.10
N ASN A 127 2.96 5.53 7.38
CA ASN A 127 4.15 4.81 7.81
C ASN A 127 4.17 3.38 7.26
N ALA A 128 3.03 2.69 7.30
CA ALA A 128 2.91 1.36 6.73
C ALA A 128 3.10 1.36 5.20
N ILE A 129 2.51 2.34 4.49
CA ILE A 129 2.75 2.53 3.04
C ILE A 129 4.24 2.70 2.77
N LYS A 130 4.92 3.57 3.53
CA LYS A 130 6.35 3.83 3.35
C LYS A 130 7.19 2.57 3.59
N GLN A 131 7.00 1.89 4.72
CA GLN A 131 7.76 0.68 5.04
C GLN A 131 7.57 -0.41 4.00
N LYS A 132 6.32 -0.64 3.57
CA LYS A 132 5.98 -1.63 2.56
C LYS A 132 6.55 -1.26 1.18
N SER A 133 6.56 0.03 0.83
CA SER A 133 7.20 0.54 -0.38
C SER A 133 8.71 0.32 -0.35
N ASP A 134 9.37 0.58 0.78
CA ASP A 134 10.82 0.40 0.93
C ASP A 134 11.21 -1.09 0.76
N VAL A 135 10.42 -2.01 1.33
CA VAL A 135 10.60 -3.46 1.14
C VAL A 135 10.44 -3.87 -0.32
N ALA A 136 9.42 -3.35 -1.01
CA ALA A 136 9.19 -3.64 -2.42
C ALA A 136 10.36 -3.15 -3.30
N THR A 137 10.87 -1.95 -3.03
CA THR A 137 12.03 -1.39 -3.74
C THR A 137 13.27 -2.26 -3.55
N HIS A 138 13.61 -2.63 -2.31
CA HIS A 138 14.76 -3.50 -2.05
C HIS A 138 14.61 -4.90 -2.66
N THR A 139 13.40 -5.43 -2.70
CA THR A 139 13.11 -6.71 -3.36
C THR A 139 13.37 -6.61 -4.86
N ALA A 140 12.95 -5.51 -5.50
CA ALA A 140 13.20 -5.28 -6.92
C ALA A 140 14.70 -5.08 -7.24
N GLU A 141 15.44 -4.33 -6.41
CA GLU A 141 16.89 -4.16 -6.55
C GLU A 141 17.63 -5.50 -6.46
N THR A 142 17.26 -6.33 -5.48
CA THR A 142 17.85 -7.67 -5.30
C THR A 142 17.54 -8.57 -6.50
N ALA A 143 16.32 -8.55 -7.01
CA ALA A 143 15.94 -9.30 -8.20
C ALA A 143 16.73 -8.86 -9.44
N ASN A 144 16.91 -7.55 -9.63
CA ASN A 144 17.71 -7.00 -10.74
C ASN A 144 19.17 -7.46 -10.67
N LEU A 145 19.77 -7.50 -9.47
CA LEU A 145 21.13 -8.02 -9.28
C LEU A 145 21.23 -9.50 -9.69
N TRP A 146 20.28 -10.34 -9.27
CA TRP A 146 20.26 -11.76 -9.64
C TRP A 146 20.06 -11.98 -11.14
N ILE A 147 19.20 -11.18 -11.78
CA ILE A 147 19.01 -11.22 -13.24
C ILE A 147 20.31 -10.84 -13.95
N ALA A 148 21.01 -9.80 -13.49
CA ALA A 148 22.29 -9.39 -14.06
C ALA A 148 23.37 -10.49 -13.93
N ILE A 149 23.55 -11.04 -12.73
CA ILE A 149 24.51 -12.12 -12.47
C ILE A 149 24.21 -13.35 -13.33
N THR A 150 22.95 -13.77 -13.36
CA THR A 150 22.52 -14.93 -14.15
C THR A 150 22.70 -14.67 -15.63
N GLY A 151 22.32 -13.49 -16.12
CA GLY A 151 22.50 -13.09 -17.52
C GLY A 151 23.97 -13.05 -17.95
N THR A 152 24.87 -12.53 -17.11
CA THR A 152 26.31 -12.55 -17.37
C THR A 152 26.86 -13.98 -17.40
N LEU A 153 26.47 -14.84 -16.46
CA LEU A 153 26.86 -16.25 -16.47
C LEU A 153 26.37 -16.98 -17.72
N CYS A 154 25.12 -16.75 -18.14
CA CYS A 154 24.60 -17.29 -19.40
C CYS A 154 25.47 -16.89 -20.59
N PHE A 155 25.87 -15.62 -20.67
CA PHE A 155 26.71 -15.12 -21.77
C PHE A 155 28.11 -15.75 -21.76
N LEU A 156 28.73 -15.90 -20.59
CA LEU A 156 30.04 -16.54 -20.45
C LEU A 156 30.04 -18.04 -20.76
N ILE A 157 28.90 -18.73 -20.59
CA ILE A 157 28.76 -20.15 -20.97
C ILE A 157 28.51 -20.27 -22.48
N ALA A 158 27.92 -19.25 -23.09
CA ALA A 158 27.56 -19.23 -24.50
C ALA A 158 28.75 -18.98 -25.44
N PHE A 159 29.70 -18.15 -25.02
CA PHE A 159 30.84 -17.64 -25.80
C PHE A 159 32.17 -18.06 -25.17
#